data_AF-A0A536SBL3-F1
#
_entry.id   AF-A0A536SBL3-F1
#
_cell.length_a   1.000
_cell.length_b   1.000
_cell.length_c   1.000
_cell.angle_alpha   90.00
_cell.angle_beta   90.00
_cell.angle_gamma   90.00
#
_symmetry.space_group_name_H-M   'P 1'
#
loop_
_entity.id
_entity.type
_entity.pdbx_description
1 polymer ?
#
loop_
_entity_poly.entity_id
_entity_poly.type
_entity_poly.pdbx_seq_one_letter_code
_entity_poly.pdbx_strand_id
1 'polypeptide(L)'
;MDAILIRDLRLEALIGIHRRERHVVQTLSLDLDIGLPSPAVFASDRVADTIDYEQVALRIRALAAEQHYRLVETFAERVATLLTGEFAAPWVKV
;
A
#
# COMPACT_ATOMS: atom_id res chain seq x y z
N MET A 1 -10.52 -13.43 10.45
CA MET A 1 -10.86 -12.70 9.22
C MET A 1 -9.69 -12.86 8.29
N ASP A 2 -9.93 -13.26 7.05
CA ASP A 2 -8.87 -13.58 6.11
C ASP A 2 -8.24 -12.31 5.54
N ALA A 3 -6.93 -12.39 5.23
CA ALA A 3 -6.16 -11.24 4.76
C ALA A 3 -5.08 -11.66 3.76
N ILE A 4 -4.79 -10.76 2.83
CA ILE A 4 -3.58 -10.83 1.99
C ILE A 4 -2.44 -10.17 2.76
N LEU A 5 -1.32 -10.88 2.86
CA LEU A 5 -0.12 -10.38 3.51
C LEU A 5 0.93 -10.05 2.46
N ILE A 6 1.36 -8.80 2.42
CA ILE A 6 2.50 -8.37 1.61
C ILE A 6 3.60 -8.00 2.59
N ARG A 7 4.78 -8.61 2.44
CA ARG A 7 5.93 -8.38 3.32
C ARG A 7 7.13 -7.86 2.54
N ASP A 8 7.91 -7.00 3.16
CA ASP A 8 9.09 -6.33 2.57
C ASP A 8 8.81 -5.72 1.19
N LEU A 9 7.67 -5.03 1.02
CA LEU A 9 7.40 -4.31 -0.22
C LEU A 9 8.34 -3.10 -0.30
N ARG A 10 9.36 -3.22 -1.14
CA ARG A 10 10.37 -2.18 -1.33
C ARG A 10 9.93 -1.12 -2.31
N LEU A 11 9.92 0.12 -1.87
CA LEU A 11 9.44 1.29 -2.60
C LEU A 11 10.53 2.36 -2.64
N GLU A 12 10.56 3.14 -3.70
CA GLU A 12 11.41 4.33 -3.79
C GLU A 12 10.52 5.57 -3.54
N ALA A 13 10.89 6.37 -2.55
CA ALA A 13 10.13 7.56 -2.18
C ALA A 13 11.06 8.72 -1.82
N LEU A 14 10.63 9.94 -2.15
CA LEU A 14 11.19 11.15 -1.57
C LEU A 14 10.52 11.37 -0.22
N ILE A 15 11.24 11.07 0.87
CA ILE A 15 10.69 11.13 2.21
C ILE A 15 11.68 11.74 3.19
N GLY A 16 11.19 12.51 4.16
CA GLY A 16 11.99 13.06 5.26
C GLY A 16 11.72 14.52 5.59
N ILE A 17 12.15 14.92 6.78
CA ILE A 17 11.93 16.27 7.33
C ILE A 17 13.08 17.23 7.02
N HIS A 18 14.28 16.72 6.73
CA HIS A 18 15.44 17.55 6.49
C HIS A 18 15.45 18.08 5.07
N ARG A 19 15.89 19.35 4.89
CA ARG A 19 15.95 20.01 3.58
C ARG A 19 16.76 19.22 2.54
N ARG A 20 17.77 18.45 2.98
CA ARG A 20 18.62 17.59 2.14
C ARG A 20 17.88 16.37 1.59
N GLU A 21 16.90 15.85 2.33
CA GLU A 21 16.13 14.63 2.00
C GLU A 21 15.09 14.90 0.90
N ARG A 22 14.85 16.18 0.56
CA ARG A 22 13.91 16.57 -0.51
C ARG A 22 14.36 16.20 -1.93
N HIS A 23 15.62 15.80 -2.11
CA HIS A 23 16.17 15.46 -3.42
C HIS A 23 16.87 14.10 -3.42
N VAL A 24 16.80 13.35 -2.32
CA VAL A 24 17.42 12.04 -2.18
C VAL A 24 16.32 11.01 -2.05
N VAL A 25 16.22 10.14 -3.05
CA VAL A 25 15.30 9.00 -3.03
C VAL A 25 15.77 8.04 -1.95
N GLN A 26 14.85 7.59 -1.11
CA GLN A 26 15.08 6.59 -0.08
C GLN A 26 14.27 5.33 -0.37
N THR A 27 14.85 4.17 -0.06
CA THR A 27 14.12 2.91 -0.12
C THR A 27 13.32 2.74 1.18
N LEU A 28 12.00 2.64 1.05
CA LEU A 28 11.09 2.25 2.12
C LEU A 28 10.78 0.76 2.00
N SER A 29 10.66 0.08 3.14
CA SER A 29 10.11 -1.27 3.24
C SER A 29 8.76 -1.17 3.93
N LEU A 30 7.75 -1.80 3.32
CA LEU A 30 6.37 -1.74 3.78
C LEU A 30 5.83 -3.15 3.98
N ASP A 31 5.20 -3.36 5.13
CA ASP A 31 4.48 -4.59 5.45
C ASP A 31 2.99 -4.25 5.50
N LEU A 32 2.17 -5.04 4.80
CA LEU A 32 0.74 -4.81 4.68
C LEU A 32 -0.04 -6.07 5.05
N ASP A 33 -1.06 -5.88 5.88
CA ASP A 33 -2.13 -6.84 6.05
C ASP A 33 -3.41 -6.21 5.48
N ILE A 34 -3.96 -6.80 4.43
CA ILE A 34 -5.12 -6.28 3.72
C ILE A 34 -6.30 -7.23 3.94
N GLY A 35 -7.35 -6.75 4.61
CA GLY A 35 -8.55 -7.55 4.84
C GLY A 35 -9.23 -7.93 3.53
N LEU A 36 -9.72 -9.17 3.43
CA LEU A 36 -10.53 -9.58 2.29
C LEU A 36 -12.02 -9.21 2.53
N PRO A 37 -12.70 -8.60 1.54
CA PRO A 37 -14.08 -8.13 1.70
C PRO A 37 -15.10 -9.28 1.76
N SER A 38 -14.81 -10.44 1.18
CA SER A 38 -15.73 -11.59 1.17
C SER A 38 -15.00 -12.94 1.13
N PRO A 39 -15.50 -13.96 1.85
CA PRO A 39 -15.01 -15.33 1.71
C PRO A 39 -15.37 -15.97 0.35
N ALA A 40 -16.21 -15.31 -0.47
CA ALA A 40 -16.54 -15.77 -1.82
C ALA A 40 -15.31 -15.87 -2.74
N VAL A 41 -14.24 -15.14 -2.43
CA VAL A 41 -12.93 -15.22 -3.09
C VAL A 41 -12.41 -16.66 -3.15
N PHE A 42 -12.64 -17.45 -2.10
CA PHE A 42 -12.16 -18.83 -2.00
C PHE A 42 -12.98 -19.84 -2.82
N ALA A 43 -14.09 -19.41 -3.42
CA ALA A 43 -14.99 -20.28 -4.17
C ALA A 43 -14.93 -20.06 -5.69
N SER A 44 -14.50 -18.88 -6.16
CA SER A 44 -14.57 -18.53 -7.58
C SER A 44 -13.25 -18.62 -8.34
N ASP A 45 -12.11 -18.62 -7.64
CA ASP A 45 -10.74 -18.63 -8.21
C ASP A 45 -10.52 -17.51 -9.26
N ARG A 46 -11.28 -16.41 -9.16
CA ARG A 46 -11.24 -15.27 -10.07
C ARG A 46 -10.60 -14.07 -9.39
N VAL A 47 -9.57 -13.52 -10.04
CA VAL A 47 -8.91 -12.26 -9.63
C VAL A 47 -9.90 -11.09 -9.56
N ALA A 48 -10.99 -11.13 -10.34
CA ALA A 48 -12.03 -10.10 -10.32
C ALA A 48 -12.86 -10.05 -9.02
N ASP A 49 -12.88 -11.14 -8.25
CA ASP A 49 -13.64 -11.20 -6.99
C ASP A 49 -12.76 -10.88 -5.76
N THR A 50 -11.47 -10.64 -5.97
CA THR A 50 -10.47 -10.39 -4.91
C THR A 50 -9.74 -9.06 -5.10
N ILE A 51 -8.95 -8.69 -4.10
CA ILE A 51 -8.02 -7.57 -4.20
C ILE A 51 -6.79 -8.07 -4.97
N ASP A 52 -6.56 -7.50 -6.15
CA ASP A 52 -5.38 -7.79 -6.97
C ASP A 52 -4.12 -7.17 -6.31
N TYR A 53 -3.29 -8.01 -5.72
CA TYR A 53 -2.08 -7.59 -5.02
C TYR A 53 -1.02 -6.97 -5.95
N GLU A 54 -1.00 -7.35 -7.24
CA GLU A 54 -0.08 -6.77 -8.22
C GLU A 54 -0.47 -5.32 -8.48
N GLN A 55 -1.76 -5.07 -8.67
CA GLN A 55 -2.31 -3.72 -8.84
C GLN A 55 -2.14 -2.88 -7.58
N VAL A 56 -2.31 -3.47 -6.39
CA VAL A 56 -1.99 -2.80 -5.12
C VAL A 56 -0.52 -2.36 -5.08
N ALA A 57 0.42 -3.27 -5.36
CA ALA A 57 1.84 -2.95 -5.32
C ALA A 57 2.22 -1.86 -6.33
N LEU A 58 1.69 -1.94 -7.56
CA LEU A 58 1.88 -0.92 -8.59
C LEU A 58 1.34 0.44 -8.15
N ARG A 59 0.14 0.45 -7.57
CA ARG A 59 -0.51 1.69 -7.15
C ARG A 59 0.22 2.35 -5.97
N ILE A 60 0.70 1.56 -5.01
CA ILE A 60 1.52 2.06 -3.89
C ILE A 60 2.86 2.61 -4.38
N ARG A 61 3.51 1.96 -5.36
CA ARG A 61 4.72 2.50 -6.00
C ARG A 61 4.48 3.84 -6.68
N ALA A 62 3.37 3.97 -7.41
CA ALA A 62 3.00 5.23 -8.03
C ALA A 62 2.74 6.33 -6.98
N LEU A 63 2.03 6.00 -5.90
CA LEU A 63 1.80 6.92 -4.77
C LEU A 63 3.11 7.38 -4.13
N ALA A 64 4.06 6.46 -3.90
CA ALA A 64 5.38 6.77 -3.33
C ALA A 64 6.21 7.74 -4.20
N ALA A 65 6.06 7.65 -5.52
CA ALA A 65 6.76 8.49 -6.49
C ALA A 65 6.05 9.82 -6.80
N GLU A 66 4.80 10.01 -6.38
CA GLU A 66 3.95 11.15 -6.77
C GLU A 66 4.46 12.49 -6.22
N GLN A 67 5.00 12.49 -4.99
CA GLN A 67 5.40 13.73 -4.30
C GLN A 67 6.41 13.46 -3.18
N HIS A 68 6.94 14.54 -2.61
CA HIS A 68 7.75 14.47 -1.38
C HIS A 68 6.86 14.32 -0.13
N TYR A 69 7.12 13.28 0.66
CA TYR A 69 6.50 13.04 1.96
C TYR A 69 7.37 13.56 3.09
N ARG A 70 6.80 14.27 4.06
CA ARG A 70 7.58 14.73 5.23
C ARG A 70 7.75 13.64 6.27
N LEU A 71 6.74 12.81 6.44
CA LEU A 71 6.57 11.86 7.53
C LEU A 71 6.15 10.51 6.99
N VAL A 72 6.65 9.43 7.59
CA VAL A 72 6.24 8.05 7.27
C VAL A 72 4.80 7.81 7.65
N GLU A 73 4.33 8.47 8.71
CA GLU A 73 2.95 8.43 9.19
C GLU A 73 1.97 8.96 8.13
N THR A 74 2.33 10.08 7.47
CA THR A 74 1.50 10.63 6.38
C THR A 74 1.49 9.69 5.17
N PHE A 75 2.63 9.07 4.86
CA PHE A 75 2.69 8.11 3.75
C PHE A 75 1.84 6.86 4.05
N ALA A 76 2.00 6.29 5.26
CA ALA A 76 1.23 5.13 5.72
C ALA A 76 -0.28 5.40 5.71
N GLU A 77 -0.73 6.55 6.20
CA GLU A 77 -2.16 6.94 6.17
C GLU A 77 -2.70 7.03 4.74
N ARG A 78 -1.89 7.55 3.80
CA ARG A 78 -2.30 7.60 2.38
C ARG A 78 -2.38 6.21 1.76
N VAL A 79 -1.46 5.31 2.07
CA VAL A 79 -1.54 3.91 1.65
C VAL A 79 -2.81 3.26 2.21
N ALA A 80 -3.10 3.48 3.50
CA ALA A 80 -4.30 2.94 4.12
C ALA A 80 -5.60 3.47 3.47
N THR A 81 -5.65 4.77 3.21
CA THR A 81 -6.78 5.43 2.52
C THR A 81 -6.95 4.89 1.09
N LEU A 82 -5.84 4.67 0.39
CA LEU A 82 -5.85 4.12 -0.96
C LEU A 82 -6.44 2.70 -0.97
N LEU A 83 -6.03 1.85 -0.03
CA LEU A 83 -6.49 0.46 0.03
C LEU A 83 -7.95 0.33 0.49
N THR A 84 -8.37 1.12 1.46
CA THR A 84 -9.76 1.11 1.93
C THR A 84 -10.73 1.81 0.97
N GLY A 85 -10.25 2.80 0.21
CA GLY A 85 -11.03 3.54 -0.79
C GLY A 85 -11.06 2.89 -2.17
N GLU A 86 -9.91 2.81 -2.84
CA GLU A 86 -9.79 2.37 -4.25
C GLU A 86 -9.99 0.86 -4.38
N PHE A 87 -9.49 0.07 -3.42
CA PHE A 87 -9.56 -1.39 -3.42
C PHE A 87 -10.67 -1.94 -2.52
N ALA A 88 -11.46 -1.06 -1.89
CA ALA A 88 -12.56 -1.41 -1.00
C ALA A 88 -12.19 -2.43 0.11
N ALA A 89 -10.93 -2.40 0.57
CA ALA A 89 -10.50 -3.26 1.66
C ALA A 89 -11.28 -2.87 2.94
N PRO A 90 -11.92 -3.82 3.64
CA PRO A 90 -12.69 -3.52 4.86
C PRO A 90 -11.80 -2.98 5.99
N TRP A 91 -10.53 -3.37 6.01
CA TRP A 91 -9.51 -2.86 6.92
C TRP A 91 -8.13 -3.09 6.32
N VAL A 92 -7.16 -2.37 6.85
CA VAL A 92 -5.75 -2.51 6.48
C VAL A 92 -4.88 -2.26 7.71
N LYS A 93 -3.75 -2.97 7.76
CA LYS A 93 -2.63 -2.66 8.65
C LYS A 93 -1.42 -2.32 7.79
N VAL A 94 -0.84 -1.15 8.04
CA VAL A 94 0.34 -0.60 7.37
C VAL A 94 1.45 -0.42 8.39
#